data_AF-I4CRA2-F1
#
_entry.id   AF-I4CRA2-F1
#
_cell.length_a   1.000
_cell.length_b   1.000
_cell.length_c   1.000
_cell.angle_alpha   90.00
_cell.angle_beta   90.00
_cell.angle_gamma   90.00
#
_symmetry.space_group_name_H-M   'P 1'
#
loop_
_entity.id
_entity.type
_entity.pdbx_description
1 polymer ?
#
loop_
_entity_poly.entity_id
_entity_poly.type
_entity_poly.pdbx_seq_one_letter_code
_entity_poly.pdbx_strand_id
1 'polypeptide(L)'
;MNRTLDQAAAVLGIGPRKMRARMRELGLLNHAGELISTERGRGRLFVDTRSRWNPAIKSYTHYGVVMATEAGIAWLAEQLDITVTKKDAAA
;
A
#
# COMPACT_ATOMS: atom_id res chain seq x y z
N MET A 1 -9.91 2.05 8.67
CA MET A 1 -10.28 1.63 7.29
C MET A 1 -9.01 1.29 6.49
N ASN A 2 -9.01 0.21 5.69
CA ASN A 2 -7.86 -0.22 4.89
C ASN A 2 -7.78 0.55 3.56
N ARG A 3 -6.57 0.95 3.15
CA ARG A 3 -6.35 1.80 1.96
C ARG A 3 -5.36 1.13 1.01
N THR A 4 -5.55 1.35 -0.30
CA THR A 4 -4.51 0.99 -1.29
C THR A 4 -3.27 1.84 -1.06
N LEU A 5 -2.11 1.44 -1.61
CA LEU A 5 -0.92 2.29 -1.55
C LEU A 5 -1.14 3.67 -2.18
N ASP A 6 -1.95 3.78 -3.23
CA ASP A 6 -2.26 5.08 -3.85
C ASP A 6 -3.06 5.99 -2.89
N GLN A 7 -4.04 5.42 -2.20
CA GLN A 7 -4.83 6.13 -1.19
C GLN A 7 -4.01 6.46 0.06
N ALA A 8 -3.13 5.54 0.50
CA ALA A 8 -2.22 5.79 1.60
C ALA A 8 -1.22 6.90 1.26
N ALA A 9 -0.71 6.94 0.02
CA ALA A 9 0.16 8.03 -0.45
C ALA A 9 -0.54 9.39 -0.35
N ALA A 10 -1.81 9.46 -0.76
CA ALA A 10 -2.61 10.67 -0.66
C ALA A 10 -2.80 11.13 0.80
N VAL A 11 -3.05 10.19 1.72
CA VAL A 11 -3.14 10.51 3.16
C VAL A 11 -1.81 11.03 3.72
N LEU A 12 -0.69 10.47 3.25
CA LEU A 12 0.65 10.88 3.66
C LEU A 12 1.17 12.12 2.92
N GLY A 13 0.36 12.74 2.06
CA GLY A 13 0.75 13.94 1.31
C GLY A 13 1.87 13.72 0.29
N ILE A 14 2.08 12.48 -0.17
CA ILE A 14 3.10 12.15 -1.16
C ILE A 14 2.51 11.52 -2.42
N GLY A 15 3.23 11.64 -3.53
CA GLY A 15 2.83 10.99 -4.78
C GLY A 15 2.93 9.46 -4.71
N PRO A 16 2.01 8.70 -5.33
CA PRO A 16 2.03 7.23 -5.29
C PRO A 16 3.30 6.60 -5.86
N ARG A 17 3.93 7.23 -6.86
CA ARG A 17 5.22 6.79 -7.41
C ARG A 17 6.34 6.91 -6.37
N LYS A 18 6.40 8.06 -5.67
CA LYS A 18 7.38 8.32 -4.61
C LYS A 18 7.18 7.34 -3.46
N MET A 19 5.93 7.09 -3.05
CA MET A 19 5.62 6.10 -2.01
C MET A 19 6.16 4.71 -2.37
N ARG A 20 5.83 4.19 -3.57
CA ARG A 20 6.32 2.86 -3.99
C ARG A 20 7.84 2.80 -4.13
N ALA A 21 8.49 3.87 -4.56
CA ALA A 21 9.96 3.93 -4.62
C ALA A 21 10.56 3.81 -3.21
N ARG A 22 10.09 4.62 -2.26
CA ARG A 22 10.55 4.57 -0.86
C ARG A 22 10.27 3.23 -0.20
N MET A 23 9.11 2.64 -0.46
CA MET A 23 8.81 1.29 0.06
C MET A 23 9.73 0.21 -0.52
N ARG A 24 10.23 0.36 -1.75
CA ARG A 24 11.27 -0.54 -2.30
C ARG A 24 12.64 -0.29 -1.66
N GLU A 25 13.00 0.98 -1.43
CA GLU A 25 14.24 1.35 -0.72
C GLU A 25 14.26 0.79 0.71
N LEU A 26 13.11 0.80 1.40
CA LEU A 26 12.91 0.20 2.71
C LEU A 26 12.81 -1.34 2.68
N GLY A 27 12.87 -1.95 1.50
CA GLY A 27 12.76 -3.40 1.32
C GLY A 27 11.34 -3.96 1.48
N LEU A 28 10.30 -3.14 1.66
CA LEU A 28 8.92 -3.61 1.89
C LEU A 28 8.26 -4.17 0.63
N LEU A 29 8.68 -3.68 -0.53
CA LEU A 29 8.23 -4.15 -1.84
C LEU A 29 9.41 -4.71 -2.64
N ASN A 30 9.16 -5.78 -3.39
CA ASN A 30 10.12 -6.25 -4.38
C ASN A 30 10.12 -5.34 -5.63
N HIS A 31 11.00 -5.64 -6.60
CA HIS A 31 11.08 -4.89 -7.86
C HIS A 31 9.74 -4.90 -8.62
N ALA A 32 9.01 -6.02 -8.60
CA ALA A 32 7.69 -6.18 -9.20
C ALA A 32 6.57 -5.39 -8.47
N GLY A 33 6.85 -4.80 -7.30
CA GLY A 33 5.88 -4.04 -6.51
C GLY A 33 5.00 -4.91 -5.62
N GLU A 34 5.38 -6.16 -5.40
CA GLU A 34 4.70 -7.09 -4.51
C GLU A 34 5.24 -6.95 -3.08
N LEU A 35 4.37 -7.16 -2.10
CA LEU A 35 4.74 -7.15 -0.68
C LEU A 35 5.69 -8.31 -0.36
N ILE A 36 6.84 -8.02 0.24
CA ILE A 36 7.77 -9.10 0.62
C ILE A 36 7.18 -9.97 1.74
N SER A 37 7.61 -11.23 1.82
CA SER A 37 7.02 -12.23 2.72
C SER A 37 7.17 -11.88 4.20
N THR A 38 8.26 -11.23 4.61
CA THR A 38 8.54 -10.90 6.02
C THR A 38 7.58 -9.88 6.62
N GLU A 39 6.96 -9.05 5.77
CA GLU A 39 5.98 -8.04 6.18
C GLU A 39 4.55 -8.60 6.22
N ARG A 40 4.32 -9.76 5.58
CA ARG A 40 3.02 -10.44 5.62
C ARG A 40 2.81 -11.00 7.03
N GLY A 41 1.62 -10.76 7.59
CA GLY A 41 1.25 -11.24 8.93
C GLY A 41 1.58 -10.29 10.08
N ARG A 42 2.26 -9.15 9.84
CA ARG A 42 2.56 -8.14 10.88
C ARG A 42 1.39 -7.19 11.19
N GLY A 43 0.23 -7.37 10.55
CA GLY A 43 -0.96 -6.54 10.75
C GLY A 43 -0.89 -5.10 10.19
N ARG A 44 0.21 -4.74 9.52
CA ARG A 44 0.45 -3.38 8.96
C ARG A 44 0.12 -3.32 7.47
N LEU A 45 0.60 -4.30 6.71
CA LEU A 45 0.42 -4.42 5.28
C LEU A 45 -0.15 -5.80 4.96
N PHE A 46 -0.98 -5.88 3.94
CA PHE A 46 -1.50 -7.16 3.44
C PHE A 46 -1.72 -7.08 1.92
N VAL A 47 -1.94 -8.24 1.30
CA VAL A 47 -2.28 -8.31 -0.12
C VAL A 47 -3.74 -8.71 -0.26
N ASP A 48 -4.50 -7.86 -0.93
CA ASP A 48 -5.89 -8.11 -1.33
C ASP A 48 -5.89 -8.73 -2.74
N THR A 49 -6.29 -9.99 -2.84
CA THR A 49 -6.33 -10.73 -4.11
C THR A 49 -7.59 -10.36 -4.88
N ARG A 50 -7.41 -9.81 -6.08
CA ARG A 50 -8.50 -9.38 -6.96
C ARG A 50 -8.46 -10.17 -8.26
N SER A 51 -9.60 -10.18 -8.93
CA SER A 51 -9.72 -10.71 -10.29
C SER A 51 -10.43 -9.69 -11.17
N ARG A 52 -10.06 -9.66 -12.45
CA ARG A 52 -10.78 -8.89 -13.48
C ARG A 52 -10.97 -9.77 -14.71
N TRP A 53 -12.12 -9.64 -15.34
CA TRP A 53 -12.30 -10.22 -16.68
C TRP A 53 -11.34 -9.55 -17.66
N ASN A 54 -10.60 -10.35 -18.41
CA ASN A 54 -9.68 -9.89 -19.43
C ASN A 54 -10.18 -10.34 -20.81
N PRO A 55 -10.73 -9.42 -21.63
CA PRO A 55 -11.32 -9.78 -22.92
C PRO A 55 -10.29 -10.29 -23.93
N ALA A 56 -9.01 -9.91 -23.79
CA ALA A 56 -7.96 -10.33 -24.72
C ALA A 56 -7.64 -11.83 -24.62
N ILE A 57 -7.69 -12.39 -23.41
CA ILE A 57 -7.44 -13.82 -23.15
C ILE A 57 -8.72 -14.61 -22.88
N LYS A 58 -9.90 -13.95 -22.95
CA LYS A 58 -11.22 -14.51 -22.66
C LYS A 58 -11.26 -15.29 -21.33
N SER A 59 -10.61 -14.75 -20.30
CA SER A 59 -10.51 -15.38 -18.99
C SER A 59 -10.31 -14.34 -17.89
N TYR A 60 -10.41 -14.74 -16.63
CA TYR A 60 -10.10 -13.90 -15.48
C TYR A 60 -8.58 -13.78 -15.28
N THR A 61 -8.10 -12.55 -15.14
CA THR A 61 -6.73 -12.26 -14.68
C THR A 61 -6.77 -11.97 -13.19
N HIS A 62 -5.97 -12.71 -12.43
CA HIS A 62 -5.83 -12.56 -10.98
C HIS A 62 -4.61 -11.70 -10.65
N TYR A 63 -4.74 -10.78 -9.69
CA TYR A 63 -3.67 -9.91 -9.27
C TYR A 63 -3.80 -9.53 -7.79
N GLY A 64 -2.66 -9.29 -7.14
CA GLY A 64 -2.61 -8.83 -5.75
C GLY A 64 -2.49 -7.31 -5.68
N VAL A 65 -3.28 -6.68 -4.81
CA VAL A 65 -3.12 -5.26 -4.47
C VAL A 65 -2.57 -5.15 -3.06
N VAL A 66 -1.45 -4.45 -2.89
CA VAL A 66 -0.92 -4.16 -1.56
C VAL A 66 -1.78 -3.10 -0.88
N MET A 67 -2.25 -3.44 0.30
CA MET A 67 -3.11 -2.62 1.14
C MET A 67 -2.39 -2.29 2.45
N ALA A 68 -2.62 -1.09 2.95
CA ALA A 68 -2.17 -0.64 4.26
C ALA A 68 -3.36 -0.57 5.22
N THR A 69 -3.18 -1.12 6.42
CA THR A 69 -4.09 -0.90 7.53
C THR A 69 -3.88 0.50 8.11
N GLU A 70 -4.75 0.92 9.01
CA GLU A 70 -4.61 2.22 9.67
C GLU A 70 -3.33 2.31 10.51
N ALA A 71 -3.00 1.24 11.24
CA ALA A 71 -1.73 1.10 11.92
C ALA A 71 -0.54 1.07 10.94
N GLY A 72 -0.72 0.45 9.78
CA GLY A 72 0.29 0.43 8.72
C GLY A 72 0.58 1.81 8.14
N ILE A 73 -0.44 2.67 8.00
CA ILE A 73 -0.25 4.06 7.53
C ILE A 73 0.52 4.88 8.55
N ALA A 74 0.17 4.77 9.84
CA ALA A 74 0.89 5.49 10.90
C ALA A 74 2.37 5.05 10.96
N TRP A 75 2.62 3.75 10.93
CA TRP A 75 3.96 3.20 10.89
C TRP A 75 4.74 3.60 9.63
N LEU A 76 4.11 3.58 8.44
CA LEU A 76 4.75 4.03 7.20
C LEU A 76 5.16 5.49 7.28
N ALA A 77 4.40 6.34 7.95
CA ALA A 77 4.76 7.74 8.10
C ALA A 77 6.01 7.93 8.95
N GLU A 78 6.15 7.17 10.04
CA GLU A 78 7.37 7.14 10.86
C GLU A 78 8.58 6.70 10.02
N GLN A 79 8.43 5.64 9.22
CA GLN A 79 9.52 5.13 8.37
C GLN A 79 9.90 6.10 7.24
N LEU A 80 8.97 6.94 6.80
CA LEU A 80 9.18 7.89 5.72
C LEU A 80 9.58 9.28 6.21
N ASP A 81 9.68 9.48 7.53
CA ASP A 81 9.89 10.77 8.19
C ASP A 81 8.86 11.82 7.74
N ILE A 82 7.60 11.40 7.65
CA ILE A 82 6.47 12.25 7.27
C ILE A 82 5.65 12.53 8.52
N THR A 83 5.56 13.81 8.90
CA THR A 83 4.64 14.24 9.95
C THR A 83 3.21 13.99 9.50
N VAL A 84 2.56 12.94 10.02
CA VAL A 84 1.11 12.74 9.83
C VAL A 84 0.41 13.81 10.64
N THR A 85 -0.02 14.87 9.98
CA THR A 85 -1.04 15.73 10.57
C THR A 85 -2.32 14.91 10.56
N LYS A 86 -2.67 14.28 11.69
CA LYS A 86 -4.03 13.79 11.90
C LYS A 86 -4.93 15.01 11.80
N LYS A 87 -5.52 15.23 10.63
CA LYS A 87 -6.64 16.13 10.50
C LYS A 87 -7.80 15.37 11.13
N ASP A 88 -7.97 15.57 12.44
CA ASP A 88 -9.08 15.00 13.20
C ASP A 88 -10.37 15.21 12.41
N ALA A 89 -11.20 14.17 12.44
CA ALA A 89 -12.47 14.06 11.77
C ALA A 89 -13.23 15.39 11.83
N ALA A 90 -13.57 15.93 10.66
CA ALA A 90 -14.61 16.95 10.59
C ALA A 90 -15.90 16.31 11.11
N ALA A 91 -16.34 16.82 12.26
CA ALA A 91 -17.60 16.54 12.92
C ALA A 91 -18.80 16.94 12.06
#